data_AF-A0A349DBE6-F1
#
_entry.id   AF-A0A349DBE6-F1
#
_cell.length_a   1.000
_cell.length_b   1.000
_cell.length_c   1.000
_cell.angle_alpha   90.00
_cell.angle_beta   90.00
_cell.angle_gamma   90.00
#
_symmetry.space_group_name_H-M   'P 1'
#
loop_
_entity.id
_entity.type
_entity.pdbx_description
1 polymer ?
#
loop_
_entity_poly.entity_id
_entity_poly.type
_entity_poly.pdbx_seq_one_letter_code
_entity_poly.pdbx_strand_id
1 'polypeptide(L)'
;MSDNWIVANLENAFSTWNDKMTEIWSLITTSPQNFKGGAIWGVISGINGGLQAIGLGLLVLFFAMSIFKSTASFRDFQRPEYALKHFIRFCAAKVAIT
;
A
#
# COMPACT_ATOMS: atom_id res chain seq x y z
N MET A 1 -45.83 21.97 -38.40
CA MET A 1 -44.59 22.02 -37.60
C MET A 1 -43.75 20.85 -38.08
N SER A 2 -42.74 21.10 -38.91
CA SER A 2 -41.80 20.04 -39.29
C SER A 2 -40.95 19.74 -38.08
N ASP A 3 -41.12 18.57 -37.47
CA ASP A 3 -40.16 18.06 -36.51
C ASP A 3 -38.78 18.15 -37.15
N ASN A 4 -37.94 19.05 -36.63
CA ASN A 4 -36.65 19.31 -37.22
C ASN A 4 -35.73 18.16 -36.80
N TRP A 5 -35.82 17.06 -37.55
CA TRP A 5 -35.07 15.82 -37.32
C TRP A 5 -33.57 16.06 -37.15
N ILE A 6 -33.04 17.15 -37.73
CA ILE A 6 -31.66 17.61 -37.55
C ILE A 6 -31.42 18.04 -36.10
N VAL A 7 -32.30 18.87 -35.54
CA VAL A 7 -32.22 19.31 -34.13
C VAL A 7 -32.32 18.11 -33.20
N ALA A 8 -33.29 17.21 -33.43
CA ALA A 8 -33.43 15.99 -32.63
C ALA A 8 -32.18 15.09 -32.71
N ASN A 9 -31.58 14.94 -33.90
CA ASN A 9 -30.36 14.16 -34.07
C ASN A 9 -29.15 14.81 -33.37
N LEU A 10 -29.03 16.14 -33.43
CA LEU A 10 -27.98 16.87 -32.71
C LEU A 10 -28.15 16.77 -31.20
N GLU A 11 -29.37 16.90 -30.68
CA GLU A 11 -29.67 16.72 -29.26
C GLU A 11 -29.33 15.30 -28.78
N ASN A 12 -29.69 14.28 -29.56
CA ASN A 12 -29.33 12.88 -29.27
C ASN A 12 -27.81 12.66 -29.29
N ALA A 13 -27.10 13.27 -30.25
CA ALA A 13 -25.64 13.20 -30.33
C ALA A 13 -24.98 13.90 -29.12
N PHE A 14 -25.49 15.06 -28.70
CA PHE A 14 -25.01 15.76 -27.50
C PHE A 14 -25.29 14.99 -26.22
N SER A 15 -26.45 14.35 -26.09
CA SER A 15 -26.75 13.46 -24.96
C SER A 15 -25.73 12.33 -24.89
N THR A 16 -25.53 11.64 -26.01
CA THR A 16 -24.54 10.54 -26.11
C THR A 16 -23.13 11.01 -25.76
N TRP A 17 -22.73 12.19 -26.24
CA TRP A 17 -21.44 12.79 -25.91
C TRP A 17 -21.29 13.05 -24.41
N ASN A 18 -22.29 13.65 -23.78
CA ASN A 18 -22.28 13.96 -22.35
C ASN A 18 -22.26 12.69 -21.48
N ASP A 19 -23.00 11.65 -21.88
CA ASP A 19 -23.00 10.36 -21.19
C ASP A 19 -21.61 9.73 -21.24
N LYS A 20 -20.95 9.76 -22.40
CA LYS A 20 -19.58 9.23 -22.54
C LYS A 20 -18.53 10.06 -21.82
N MET A 21 -18.66 11.38 -21.81
CA MET A 21 -17.80 12.24 -21.00
C MET A 21 -17.96 11.94 -19.51
N THR A 22 -19.18 11.69 -19.04
CA THR A 22 -19.46 11.30 -17.65
C THR A 22 -18.88 9.92 -17.32
N GLU A 23 -19.00 8.95 -18.23
CA GLU A 23 -18.42 7.62 -18.08
C GLU A 23 -16.88 7.68 -17.99
N ILE A 24 -16.24 8.42 -18.90
CA ILE A 24 -14.79 8.63 -18.89
C ILE A 24 -14.36 9.32 -17.59
N TRP A 25 -15.06 10.39 -17.21
CA TRP A 25 -14.78 11.10 -15.96
C TRP A 25 -14.86 10.18 -14.75
N SER A 26 -15.91 9.35 -14.68
CA SER A 26 -16.05 8.33 -13.63
C SER A 26 -14.87 7.36 -13.63
N LEU A 27 -14.43 6.86 -14.79
CA LEU A 27 -13.31 5.93 -14.88
C LEU A 27 -11.98 6.54 -14.42
N ILE A 28 -11.66 7.76 -14.84
CA ILE A 28 -10.39 8.41 -14.51
C ILE A 28 -10.33 8.90 -13.06
N THR A 29 -11.48 9.16 -12.44
CA THR A 29 -11.59 9.58 -11.03
C THR A 29 -11.85 8.40 -10.08
N THR A 30 -12.07 7.20 -10.60
CA THR A 30 -12.24 5.99 -9.79
C THR A 30 -10.95 5.69 -9.03
N SER A 31 -11.06 5.48 -7.72
CA SER A 31 -9.91 5.11 -6.89
C SER A 31 -9.37 3.73 -7.27
N PRO A 32 -8.06 3.47 -7.12
CA PRO A 32 -7.49 2.14 -7.34
C PRO A 32 -8.20 1.02 -6.56
N GLN A 33 -8.67 1.31 -5.35
CA GLN A 33 -9.42 0.39 -4.48
C GLN A 33 -10.74 -0.06 -5.11
N ASN A 34 -11.38 0.81 -5.90
CA ASN A 34 -12.68 0.55 -6.51
C ASN A 34 -12.55 0.15 -8.00
N PHE A 35 -11.43 0.48 -8.64
CA PHE A 35 -11.20 0.15 -10.05
C PHE A 35 -11.21 -1.37 -10.26
N LYS A 36 -12.07 -1.84 -11.16
CA LYS A 36 -12.27 -3.27 -11.47
C LYS A 36 -12.49 -4.13 -10.21
N GLY A 37 -13.25 -3.61 -9.24
CA GLY A 37 -13.54 -4.31 -7.99
C GLY A 37 -12.33 -4.44 -7.05
N GLY A 38 -11.28 -3.64 -7.25
CA GLY A 38 -10.11 -3.60 -6.38
C GLY A 38 -9.12 -4.74 -6.59
N ALA A 39 -9.29 -5.59 -7.61
CA ALA A 39 -8.43 -6.76 -7.81
C ALA A 39 -6.94 -6.40 -7.97
N ILE A 40 -6.63 -5.41 -8.82
CA ILE A 40 -5.26 -4.94 -9.05
C ILE A 40 -4.69 -4.31 -7.76
N TRP A 41 -5.50 -3.51 -7.07
CA TRP A 41 -5.11 -2.91 -5.79
C TRP A 41 -4.84 -3.96 -4.72
N GLY A 42 -5.63 -5.03 -4.67
CA GLY A 42 -5.44 -6.17 -3.78
C GLY A 42 -4.09 -6.87 -4.01
N VAL A 43 -3.70 -7.05 -5.28
CA VAL A 43 -2.38 -7.60 -5.62
C VAL A 43 -1.26 -6.68 -5.15
N ILE A 44 -1.35 -5.37 -5.43
CA ILE A 44 -0.32 -4.39 -5.05
C ILE A 44 -0.16 -4.32 -3.53
N SER A 45 -1.28 -4.21 -2.80
CA SER A 45 -1.28 -4.17 -1.34
C SER A 45 -0.78 -5.48 -0.72
N GLY A 46 -1.10 -6.63 -1.31
CA GLY A 46 -0.57 -7.93 -0.92
C GLY A 46 0.96 -8.02 -1.08
N ILE A 47 1.50 -7.56 -2.21
CA ILE A 47 2.95 -7.49 -2.43
C ILE A 47 3.61 -6.56 -1.41
N ASN A 48 3.06 -5.37 -1.21
CA ASN A 48 3.56 -4.42 -0.22
C ASN A 48 3.59 -5.04 1.19
N GLY A 49 2.48 -5.67 1.61
CA GLY A 49 2.41 -6.35 2.90
C GLY A 49 3.41 -7.51 3.03
N GLY A 50 3.59 -8.29 1.97
CA GLY A 50 4.60 -9.35 1.90
C GLY A 50 6.03 -8.83 2.07
N LEU A 51 6.37 -7.75 1.37
CA LEU A 51 7.69 -7.11 1.48
C LEU A 51 7.93 -6.53 2.88
N GLN A 52 6.92 -5.89 3.48
CA GLN A 52 7.00 -5.42 4.86
C GLN A 52 7.23 -6.57 5.85
N ALA A 53 6.50 -7.68 5.70
CA ALA A 53 6.66 -8.86 6.54
C ALA A 53 8.07 -9.47 6.43
N ILE A 54 8.61 -9.57 5.22
CA ILE A 54 10.00 -10.02 4.98
C ILE A 54 10.98 -9.07 5.67
N GLY A 55 10.84 -7.76 5.46
CA GLY A 55 11.72 -6.74 6.08
C GLY A 55 11.71 -6.80 7.60
N LEU A 56 10.52 -6.91 8.21
CA LEU A 56 10.37 -7.06 9.65
C LEU A 56 10.96 -8.39 10.17
N GLY A 57 10.77 -9.49 9.44
CA GLY A 57 11.36 -10.79 9.77
C GLY A 57 12.89 -10.73 9.78
N LEU A 58 13.50 -10.13 8.74
CA LEU A 58 14.95 -9.95 8.67
C LEU A 58 15.48 -9.05 9.79
N LEU A 59 14.75 -7.98 10.12
CA LEU A 59 15.11 -7.07 11.20
C LEU A 59 15.16 -7.80 12.55
N VAL A 60 14.17 -8.66 12.85
CA VAL A 60 14.17 -9.54 14.03
C VAL A 60 15.37 -10.51 14.00
N LEU A 61 15.64 -11.13 12.85
CA LEU A 61 16.74 -12.09 12.71
C LEU A 61 18.11 -11.44 12.94
N PHE A 62 18.38 -10.29 12.32
CA PHE A 62 19.62 -9.55 12.54
C PHE A 62 19.77 -9.08 13.99
N PHE A 63 18.67 -8.67 14.62
CA PHE A 63 18.65 -8.34 16.03
C PHE A 63 19.04 -9.53 16.90
N ALA A 64 18.45 -10.71 16.68
CA ALA A 64 18.76 -11.92 17.42
C ALA A 64 20.23 -12.34 17.22
N MET A 65 20.71 -12.37 15.97
CA MET A 65 22.11 -12.70 15.67
C MET A 65 23.10 -11.71 16.29
N SER A 66 22.79 -10.41 16.32
CA SER A 66 23.61 -9.38 16.98
C SER A 66 23.76 -9.67 18.47
N ILE A 67 22.68 -10.08 19.13
CA ILE A 67 22.70 -10.45 20.54
C ILE A 67 23.60 -11.66 20.78
N PHE A 68 23.41 -12.75 20.02
CA PHE A 68 24.19 -13.99 20.19
C PHE A 68 25.68 -13.81 19.85
N LYS A 69 26.00 -13.04 18.81
CA LYS A 69 27.40 -12.76 18.43
C LYS A 69 28.11 -11.86 19.45
N SER A 70 27.36 -10.98 20.12
CA SER A 70 27.89 -10.12 21.18
C SER A 70 28.06 -10.83 22.54
N THR A 71 27.62 -12.08 22.68
CA THR A 71 27.77 -12.87 23.91
C THR A 71 28.65 -14.10 23.68
N ALA A 72 29.97 -13.92 23.80
CA ALA A 72 30.92 -15.04 23.97
C ALA A 72 30.80 -15.69 25.37
N SER A 73 30.06 -15.08 26.32
CA SER A 73 29.78 -15.65 27.63
C SER A 73 28.36 -15.27 28.08
N PHE A 74 27.57 -16.28 28.50
CA PHE A 74 26.20 -16.13 29.02
C PHE A 74 26.09 -15.15 30.21
N ARG A 75 27.22 -14.77 30.85
CA ARG A 75 27.26 -13.88 32.01
C ARG A 75 26.99 -12.41 31.67
N ASP A 76 27.20 -11.99 30.43
CA ASP A 76 26.96 -10.59 30.00
C ASP A 76 25.48 -10.31 29.67
N PHE A 77 24.67 -11.36 29.48
CA PHE A 77 23.22 -11.24 29.26
C PHE A 77 22.46 -10.71 30.48
N GLN A 78 23.07 -10.78 31.68
CA GLN A 78 22.48 -10.26 32.92
C GLN A 78 22.52 -8.74 33.03
N ARG A 79 23.21 -8.02 32.14
CA ARG A 79 23.19 -6.55 32.13
C ARG A 79 22.07 -6.05 31.21
N PRO A 80 20.91 -5.64 31.75
CA PRO A 80 19.71 -5.29 30.97
C PRO A 80 19.95 -4.13 29.98
N GLU A 81 20.97 -3.32 30.24
CA GLU A 81 21.37 -2.17 29.42
C GLU A 81 21.71 -2.54 27.96
N TYR A 82 22.31 -3.71 27.71
CA TYR A 82 22.68 -4.15 26.36
C TYR A 82 21.47 -4.64 25.56
N ALA A 83 20.56 -5.37 26.20
CA ALA A 83 19.31 -5.80 25.59
C ALA A 83 18.40 -4.60 25.28
N LEU A 84 18.34 -3.63 26.19
CA LEU A 84 17.55 -2.40 26.02
C LEU A 84 18.05 -1.56 24.83
N LYS A 85 19.37 -1.44 24.65
CA LYS A 85 19.93 -0.64 23.54
C LYS A 85 19.62 -1.24 22.17
N HIS A 86 19.63 -2.58 22.07
CA HIS A 86 19.17 -3.25 20.86
C HIS A 86 17.66 -3.09 20.69
N PHE A 87 16.88 -3.21 21.77
CA PHE A 87 15.42 -3.10 21.73
C PHE A 87 14.96 -1.71 21.27
N ILE A 88 15.65 -0.65 21.71
CA ILE A 88 15.41 0.71 21.23
C ILE A 88 15.70 0.83 19.73
N ARG A 89 16.79 0.22 19.23
CA ARG A 89 17.08 0.18 17.77
C ARG A 89 16.02 -0.61 17.00
N PHE A 90 15.52 -1.70 17.56
CA PHE A 90 14.42 -2.49 16.99
C PHE A 90 13.13 -1.66 16.89
N CYS A 91 12.75 -0.97 17.97
CA CYS A 91 11.59 -0.08 17.99
C CYS A 91 11.74 1.07 16.99
N ALA A 92 12.91 1.72 16.93
CA ALA A 92 13.17 2.80 15.98
C ALA A 92 13.06 2.33 14.52
N ALA A 93 13.61 1.16 14.20
CA ALA A 93 13.50 0.58 12.87
C ALA A 93 12.07 0.15 12.52
N LYS A 94 11.31 -0.38 13.49
CA LYS A 94 9.87 -0.69 13.31
C LYS A 94 9.04 0.57 13.03
N VAL A 95 9.32 1.67 13.73
CA VAL A 95 8.64 2.97 13.52
C VAL A 95 8.96 3.55 12.14
N ALA A 96 10.17 3.37 11.62
CA ALA A 96 10.53 3.86 10.29
C ALA A 96 9.87 3.08 9.13
N ILE A 97 9.40 1.85 9.39
CA ILE A 97 8.74 0.98 8.39
C ILE A 97 7.22 1.23 8.34
N THR A 98 6.65 1.81 9.41
CA THR A 98 5.22 2.11 9.55
C THR A 98 4.91 3.49 9.00
#